data_AF-M6R516-F1
#
_entry.id   AF-M6R516-F1
#
_cell.length_a   1.000
_cell.length_b   1.000
_cell.length_c   1.000
_cell.angle_alpha   90.00
_cell.angle_beta   90.00
_cell.angle_gamma   90.00
#
_symmetry.space_group_name_H-M   'P 1'
#
loop_
_entity.id
_entity.type
_entity.pdbx_description
1 polymer ?
#
loop_
_entity_poly.entity_id
_entity_poly.type
_entity_poly.pdbx_seq_one_letter_code
_entity_poly.pdbx_strand_id
1 'polypeptide(L)' 'MGGVMNHRRPAALGFIFVTILIDVIGFGIIIPVLPKLIQELTHGTLSQAAWYGGLLMFAYSFVQFVCAPFVGGLSDRYGR' A
#
# COMPACT_ATOMS: atom_id res chain seq x y z
N MET A 1 -15.17 -44.75 4.77
CA MET A 1 -15.76 -43.43 5.07
C MET A 1 -14.79 -42.35 4.60
N GLY A 2 -14.95 -41.90 3.36
CA GLY A 2 -14.08 -40.88 2.75
C GLY A 2 -14.60 -39.48 3.06
N GLY A 3 -13.83 -38.73 3.84
CA GLY A 3 -14.09 -37.32 4.12
C GLY A 3 -13.61 -36.44 2.97
N VAL A 4 -14.52 -35.62 2.45
CA VAL A 4 -14.38 -34.69 1.33
C VAL A 4 -13.14 -33.81 1.43
N MET A 5 -12.20 -33.93 0.48
CA MET A 5 -11.16 -32.91 0.26
C MET A 5 -11.77 -31.71 -0.48
N ASN A 6 -12.08 -30.63 0.25
CA ASN A 6 -12.66 -29.42 -0.31
C ASN A 6 -11.62 -28.62 -1.11
N HIS A 7 -11.63 -28.77 -2.43
CA HIS A 7 -10.65 -28.19 -3.36
C HIS A 7 -11.11 -26.82 -3.92
N ARG A 8 -11.15 -25.77 -3.08
CA ARG A 8 -11.62 -24.43 -3.51
C ARG A 8 -10.92 -23.26 -2.80
N ARG A 9 -9.66 -22.93 -3.14
CA ARG A 9 -9.04 -21.58 -2.93
C ARG A 9 -7.96 -21.10 -3.96
N PRO A 10 -7.80 -21.62 -5.20
CA PRO A 10 -6.74 -21.13 -6.08
C PRO A 10 -6.98 -19.73 -6.67
N ALA A 11 -8.24 -19.37 -6.97
CA ALA A 11 -8.55 -18.11 -7.66
C ALA A 11 -8.32 -16.85 -6.80
N ALA A 12 -8.61 -16.92 -5.49
CA ALA A 12 -8.45 -15.79 -4.57
C ALA A 12 -6.97 -15.44 -4.33
N LEU A 13 -6.10 -16.45 -4.28
CA LEU A 13 -4.65 -16.25 -4.12
C LEU A 13 -4.04 -15.56 -5.34
N GLY A 14 -4.47 -15.94 -6.55
CA GLY A 14 -4.05 -15.28 -7.79
C GLY A 14 -4.45 -13.79 -7.82
N PHE A 15 -5.67 -13.47 -7.39
CA PHE A 15 -6.14 -12.09 -7.30
C PHE A 15 -5.30 -11.27 -6.31
N ILE A 16 -5.13 -11.76 -5.07
CA ILE A 16 -4.30 -11.09 -4.04
C ILE A 16 -2.88 -10.86 -4.54
N PHE A 17 -2.29 -11.87 -5.19
CA PHE A 17 -0.94 -11.76 -5.73
C PHE A 17 -0.83 -10.66 -6.77
N VAL A 18 -1.76 -10.58 -7.73
CA VAL A 18 -1.78 -9.52 -8.75
C VAL A 18 -2.00 -8.14 -8.11
N THR A 19 -2.90 -8.02 -7.14
CA THR A 19 -3.12 -6.76 -6.42
C THR A 19 -1.86 -6.28 -5.72
N ILE A 20 -1.19 -7.15 -4.95
CA ILE A 20 0.06 -6.80 -4.25
C ILE A 20 1.20 -6.53 -5.25
N LEU A 21 1.26 -7.28 -6.36
CA LEU A 21 2.26 -7.05 -7.41
C LEU A 21 2.12 -5.64 -7.99
N ILE A 22 0.91 -5.24 -8.34
CA ILE A 22 0.62 -3.89 -8.87
C ILE A 22 0.96 -2.83 -7.81
N ASP A 23 0.61 -3.06 -6.55
CA ASP A 23 0.87 -2.15 -5.44
C ASP A 23 2.38 -1.91 -5.23
N VAL A 24 3.18 -2.99 -5.17
CA VAL A 24 4.63 -2.92 -5.00
C VAL A 24 5.31 -2.23 -6.19
N ILE A 25 4.86 -2.50 -7.43
CA ILE A 25 5.35 -1.78 -8.61
C ILE A 25 5.05 -0.28 -8.50
N GLY A 26 3.83 0.07 -8.05
CA GLY A 26 3.43 1.46 -7.80
C GLY A 26 4.38 2.16 -6.82
N PHE A 27 4.63 1.57 -5.66
CA PHE A 27 5.60 2.11 -4.69
C PHE A 27 7.02 2.19 -5.25
N GLY A 28 7.46 1.18 -6.02
CA GLY A 28 8.77 1.16 -6.66
C GLY A 28 8.98 2.32 -7.65
N ILE A 29 7.91 2.79 -8.30
CA ILE A 29 7.93 3.95 -9.18
C ILE A 29 7.82 5.26 -8.38
N ILE A 30 6.91 5.32 -7.41
CA ILE A 30 6.61 6.56 -6.67
C ILE A 30 7.80 7.00 -5.81
N ILE A 31 8.42 6.09 -5.03
CA ILE A 31 9.49 6.42 -4.06
C ILE A 31 10.64 7.23 -4.69
N PRO A 32 11.24 6.84 -5.84
CA PRO A 32 12.31 7.63 -6.46
C PRO A 32 11.83 8.89 -7.19
N VAL A 33 10.57 8.94 -7.64
CA VAL A 33 10.02 10.06 -8.40
C VAL A 33 9.53 11.19 -7.50
N LEU A 34 9.00 10.85 -6.32
CA LEU A 34 8.38 11.79 -5.38
C LEU A 34 9.32 12.94 -4.95
N PRO A 35 10.61 12.72 -4.60
CA PRO A 35 11.51 13.82 -4.24
C PRO A 35 11.73 14.81 -5.39
N LYS A 36 11.82 14.33 -6.63
CA LYS A 36 11.97 15.20 -7.81
C LYS A 36 10.72 16.04 -8.05
N LEU A 37 9.55 15.43 -7.92
CA LEU A 37 8.27 16.14 -8.08
C LEU A 37 8.11 17.24 -7.03
N ILE A 38 8.41 16.94 -5.77
CA ILE A 38 8.37 17.95 -4.69
C ILE A 38 9.38 19.06 -4.96
N GLN A 39 10.58 18.73 -5.42
CA GLN A 39 11.60 19.72 -5.76
C GLN A 39 11.12 20.67 -6.86
N GLU A 40 10.51 20.13 -7.92
CA GLU A 40 9.98 20.89 -9.05
C GLU A 40 8.83 21.82 -8.62
N LEU A 41 7.91 21.33 -7.80
CA LEU A 41 6.76 22.10 -7.31
C LEU A 41 7.14 23.20 -6.31
N THR A 42 8.15 22.94 -5.47
CA THR A 42 8.57 23.89 -4.41
C THR A 42 9.67 24.84 -4.92
N HIS A 43 10.21 24.62 -6.13
CA HIS A 43 11.42 25.27 -6.65
C HIS A 43 12.60 25.25 -5.65
N GLY A 44 12.64 24.22 -4.79
CA GLY A 44 13.55 24.13 -3.65
C GLY A 44 14.78 23.27 -3.92
N THR A 45 15.57 23.06 -2.86
CA THR A 45 16.70 22.11 -2.90
C THR A 45 16.25 20.68 -2.64
N LEU A 46 17.05 19.69 -3.05
CA LEU A 46 16.80 18.28 -2.78
C LEU A 46 16.63 17.98 -1.28
N SER A 47 17.36 18.69 -0.42
CA SER A 47 17.25 18.54 1.04
C SER A 47 15.87 18.95 1.57
N GLN A 48 15.29 20.03 1.03
CA GLN A 48 13.94 20.47 1.41
C GLN A 48 12.89 19.49 0.88
N ALA A 49 13.07 19.02 -0.35
CA ALA A 49 12.18 18.02 -0.93
C ALA A 49 12.18 16.70 -0.13
N ALA A 50 13.35 16.26 0.35
CA ALA A 50 13.48 15.10 1.23
C ALA A 50 12.77 15.30 2.58
N TRP A 51 12.83 16.51 3.15
CA TRP A 51 12.12 16.83 4.39
C TRP A 51 10.60 16.76 4.22
N TYR A 52 10.06 17.37 3.17
CA TYR A 52 8.64 17.26 2.83
C TYR A 52 8.22 15.82 2.53
N GLY A 53 9.05 15.08 1.78
CA GLY A 53 8.84 13.66 1.51
C GLY A 53 8.77 12.82 2.78
N GLY A 54 9.64 13.10 3.76
CA GLY A 54 9.60 12.46 5.08
C GLY A 54 8.32 12.77 5.84
N LEU A 55 7.86 14.02 5.81
CA LEU A 55 6.61 14.43 6.47
C LEU A 55 5.36 13.80 5.82
N LEU A 56 5.36 13.68 4.49
CA LEU A 56 4.34 12.96 3.72
C LEU A 56 4.30 11.46 4.08
N MET A 57 5.46 10.80 4.14
CA MET A 57 5.57 9.40 4.56
C MET A 57 5.11 9.19 6.01
N PHE A 58 5.44 10.13 6.90
CA PHE A 58 4.96 10.10 8.28
C PHE A 58 3.44 10.23 8.33
N ALA A 59 2.86 11.21 7.62
CA ALA A 59 1.41 11.40 7.57
C ALA A 59 0.71 10.17 6.98
N TYR A 60 1.24 9.60 5.90
CA TYR A 60 0.74 8.36 5.28
C TYR A 60 0.75 7.20 6.30
N SER A 61 1.90 6.96 6.95
CA SER A 61 2.05 5.89 7.93
C SER A 61 1.15 6.09 9.15
N PHE A 62 0.97 7.34 9.60
CA PHE A 62 0.09 7.68 10.71
C PHE A 62 -1.37 7.39 10.38
N VAL A 63 -1.85 7.85 9.22
CA VAL A 63 -3.21 7.56 8.75
C VAL A 63 -3.39 6.06 8.57
N GLN A 64 -2.41 5.36 7.99
CA GLN A 64 -2.47 3.92 7.81
C GLN A 64 -2.51 3.18 9.15
N PHE A 65 -1.73 3.60 10.15
CA PHE A 65 -1.75 3.01 11.49
C PHE A 65 -3.12 3.15 12.15
N VAL A 66 -3.76 4.31 12.03
CA VAL A 66 -5.09 4.55 12.59
C VAL A 66 -6.16 3.81 11.78
N CYS A 67 -6.13 3.89 10.44
CA CYS A 67 -7.18 3.38 9.56
C CYS A 67 -7.11 1.87 9.30
N ALA A 68 -5.91 1.27 9.28
CA ALA A 68 -5.73 -0.16 9.03
C ALA A 68 -6.56 -1.07 9.94
N PRO A 69 -6.66 -0.86 11.28
CA PRO A 69 -7.52 -1.69 12.11
C PRO A 69 -9.01 -1.52 11.79
N PHE A 70 -9.45 -0.31 11.41
CA PHE A 70 -10.84 -0.09 11.01
C PHE A 70 -11.17 -0.79 9.70
N VAL A 71 -10.32 -0.66 8.69
CA VAL A 71 -10.51 -1.31 7.38
C VAL A 71 -10.42 -2.83 7.52
N GLY A 72 -9.46 -3.34 8.31
CA GLY A 72 -9.32 -4.77 8.60
C GLY A 72 -10.54 -5.33 9.33
N GLY A 73 -10.98 -4.68 10.41
CA GLY A 73 -12.18 -5.10 11.14
C GLY A 73 -13.47 -5.02 10.32
N LEU A 74 -13.58 -4.04 9.41
CA LEU A 74 -14.70 -3.95 8.48
C LEU A 74 -14.66 -5.08 7.44
N SER A 75 -13.49 -5.36 6.87
CA SER A 75 -13.28 -6.48 5.94
C SER A 75 -13.63 -7.81 6.60
N ASP A 76 -13.20 -8.04 7.84
CA ASP A 76 -13.51 -9.28 8.56
C ASP A 76 -15.02 -9.49 8.79
N ARG A 77 -15.79 -8.39 8.93
CA ARG A 77 -17.24 -8.45 9.17
C ARG A 77 -18.08 -8.61 7.90
N TYR A 78 -17.70 -7.97 6.80
CA TYR A 78 -18.47 -7.95 5.54
C TYR A 78 -17.95 -8.96 4.50
N GLY A 79 -16.80 -9.58 4.75
CA GLY A 79 -16.13 -10.51 3.84
C GLY A 79 -14.74 -10.02 3.47
N ARG A 80 -13.76 -10.94 3.48
CA ARG A 80 -12.36 -10.66 3.17
C ARG A 80 -12.07 -10.69 1.67
#